data_AF-A0A531G340-F1
#
_entry.id   AF-A0A531G340-F1
#
_cell.length_a   1.000
_cell.length_b   1.000
_cell.length_c   1.000
_cell.angle_alpha   90.00
_cell.angle_beta   90.00
_cell.angle_gamma   90.00
#
_symmetry.space_group_name_H-M   'P 1'
#
loop_
_entity.id
_entity.type
_entity.pdbx_description
1 polymer ?
#
loop_
_entity_poly.entity_id
_entity_poly.type
_entity_poly.pdbx_seq_one_letter_code
_entity_poly.pdbx_strand_id
1 'polypeptide(L)' 'MAKHRTHSVEFKRQVSQEYFGGETLHALSKRHDISRNLIRIWVEKFQAGALDEDAAAADLLEAP' A
#
# COMPACT_ATOMS: atom_id res chain seq x y z
N MET A 1 -21.76 0.56 2.41
CA MET A 1 -20.94 -0.33 1.57
C MET A 1 -19.60 0.36 1.31
N ALA A 2 -18.64 0.23 2.21
CA ALA A 2 -17.33 0.84 2.02
C ALA A 2 -16.60 0.05 0.93
N LYS A 3 -16.49 0.64 -0.26
CA LYS A 3 -15.80 0.08 -1.41
C LYS A 3 -14.30 0.11 -1.06
N HIS A 4 -13.78 -0.97 -0.49
CA HIS A 4 -12.36 -1.08 -0.19
C HIS A 4 -11.61 -1.03 -1.53
N ARG A 5 -10.89 0.07 -1.79
CA ARG A 5 -10.02 0.17 -2.97
C ARG A 5 -8.82 -0.73 -2.71
N THR A 6 -8.88 -1.95 -3.23
CA THR A 6 -7.74 -2.86 -3.21
C THR A 6 -6.66 -2.30 -4.13
N HIS A 7 -5.51 -1.94 -3.58
CA HIS A 7 -4.35 -1.48 -4.34
C HIS A 7 -3.48 -2.69 -4.73
N SER A 8 -3.13 -2.80 -6.02
CA SER A 8 -2.25 -3.85 -6.51
C SER A 8 -0.88 -3.84 -5.81
N VAL A 9 -0.25 -5.01 -5.69
CA VAL A 9 1.08 -5.16 -5.07
C VAL A 9 2.12 -4.25 -5.74
N GLU A 10 2.09 -4.14 -7.08
CA GLU A 10 2.97 -3.25 -7.84
C GLU A 10 2.87 -1.80 -7.38
N PHE A 11 1.65 -1.33 -7.11
CA PHE A 11 1.40 0.02 -6.63
C PHE A 11 1.89 0.23 -5.20
N LYS A 12 1.62 -0.72 -4.30
CA LYS A 12 2.18 -0.69 -2.94
C LYS A 12 3.71 -0.64 -2.99
N ARG A 13 4.32 -1.43 -3.89
CA ARG A 13 5.76 -1.49 -4.12
C ARG A 13 6.33 -0.15 -4.60
N GLN A 14 5.66 0.47 -5.57
CA GLN A 14 6.05 1.77 -6.11
C GLN A 14 6.07 2.84 -5.01
N VAL A 15 5.00 2.94 -4.22
CA VAL A 15 4.90 3.93 -3.14
C VAL A 15 5.98 3.70 -2.08
N SER A 16 6.24 2.44 -1.70
CA SER A 16 7.32 2.12 -0.78
C SER A 16 8.70 2.47 -1.36
N GLN A 17 8.96 2.17 -2.64
CA GLN A 17 10.22 2.54 -3.29
C GLN A 17 10.45 4.05 -3.33
N GLU A 18 9.43 4.85 -3.64
CA GLU A 18 9.54 6.31 -3.60
C GLU A 18 9.89 6.79 -2.19
N TYR A 19 9.26 6.22 -1.16
CA TYR A 19 9.60 6.53 0.23
C TYR A 19 11.08 6.21 0.56
N PHE A 20 11.58 5.04 0.13
CA PHE A 20 13.01 4.70 0.27
C PHE A 20 13.94 5.58 -0.60
N GLY A 21 13.40 6.19 -1.66
CA GLY A 21 14.09 7.18 -2.50
C GLY A 21 14.23 8.57 -1.86
N GLY A 22 13.68 8.77 -0.66
CA GLY A 22 13.76 10.03 0.09
C GLY A 22 12.49 10.89 0.03
N GLU A 23 11.41 10.39 -0.59
CA GLU A 23 10.11 11.06 -0.52
C GLU A 23 9.51 11.00 0.89
N THR A 24 8.73 12.02 1.23
CA THR A 24 8.05 12.09 2.53
C THR A 24 6.67 11.44 2.47
N LEU A 25 6.20 10.90 3.59
CA LEU A 25 4.83 10.38 3.72
C LEU A 25 3.76 11.41 3.31
N HIS A 26 4.00 12.71 3.56
CA HIS A 26 3.06 13.77 3.21
C HIS A 26 2.96 13.97 1.69
N ALA A 27 4.10 14.00 1.00
CA ALA A 27 4.14 14.14 -0.45
C ALA A 27 3.48 12.94 -1.14
N LEU A 28 3.82 11.72 -0.71
CA LEU A 28 3.22 10.49 -1.23
C LEU A 28 1.72 10.41 -0.99
N SER A 29 1.27 10.83 0.19
CA SER A 29 -0.15 10.88 0.55
C SER A 29 -0.93 11.80 -0.38
N LYS A 30 -0.38 12.99 -0.67
CA LYS A 30 -1.01 13.97 -1.56
C LYS A 30 -0.97 13.55 -3.02
N ARG A 31 0.13 12.92 -3.47
CA ARG A 31 0.36 12.53 -4.86
C ARG A 31 -0.53 11.36 -5.28
N HIS A 32 -0.72 10.40 -4.38
CA HIS A 32 -1.43 9.16 -4.67
C HIS A 32 -2.83 9.09 -4.04
N ASP A 33 -3.25 10.13 -3.30
CA ASP A 33 -4.50 10.19 -2.54
C ASP A 33 -4.63 9.04 -1.52
N ILE A 34 -3.55 8.77 -0.79
CA ILE A 34 -3.44 7.64 0.14
C ILE A 34 -3.20 8.17 1.55
N SER A 35 -3.81 7.54 2.54
CA SER A 35 -3.53 7.82 3.94
C SER A 35 -2.07 7.51 4.31
N ARG A 36 -1.40 8.45 4.98
CA ARG A 36 -0.03 8.27 5.53
C ARG A 36 0.12 6.99 6.36
N ASN A 37 -0.94 6.58 7.08
CA ASN A 37 -0.95 5.34 7.85
C ASN A 37 -0.86 4.09 6.96
N LEU A 38 -1.55 4.09 5.81
CA LEU A 38 -1.51 3.00 4.84
C LEU A 38 -0.13 2.89 4.21
N ILE A 39 0.48 4.04 3.88
CA ILE A 39 1.85 4.11 3.34
C ILE A 39 2.85 3.52 4.34
N ARG A 40 2.74 3.83 5.64
CA ARG A 40 3.60 3.23 6.68
C ARG A 40 3.49 1.71 6.70
N ILE A 41 2.26 1.18 6.71
CA ILE A 41 2.01 -0.27 6.69
C ILE A 41 2.64 -0.90 5.44
N TRP A 42 2.53 -0.26 4.27
CA TRP A 42 3.13 -0.78 3.03
C TRP A 42 4.65 -0.73 3.05
N VAL A 43 5.26 0.30 3.64
CA VAL A 43 6.72 0.39 3.81
C VAL A 43 7.21 -0.69 4.75
N GLU A 44 6.53 -0.92 5.88
CA GLU A 44 6.84 -1.98 6.84
C GLU A 44 6.71 -3.37 6.20
N LYS A 45 5.61 -3.62 5.48
CA LYS A 45 5.41 -4.88 4.72
C LYS A 45 6.42 -5.05 3.59
N PHE A 46 6.78 -3.97 2.90
CA PHE A 46 7.78 -4.00 1.83
C PHE A 46 9.15 -4.39 2.39
N GLN A 47 9.54 -3.84 3.54
CA GLN A 47 10.78 -4.19 4.22
C GLN A 47 10.77 -5.65 4.72
N ALA A 48 9.63 -6.14 5.18
CA ALA A 48 9.46 -7.54 5.59
C ALA A 48 9.36 -8.53 4.41
N GLY A 49 9.26 -8.05 3.17
CA GLY A 49 8.98 -8.89 1.99
C GLY A 49 7.53 -9.43 1.93
N ALA A 50 6.66 -9.00 2.84
CA ALA A 50 5.29 -9.48 3.04
C ALA A 50 4.22 -8.62 2.32
N LEU A 51 4.60 -7.93 1.24
CA LEU A 51 3.65 -7.15 0.44
C LEU A 51 2.68 -8.03 -0.36
N ASP A 52 3.15 -9.19 -0.82
CA ASP A 52 2.38 -10.16 -1.60
C ASP A 52 1.28 -10.83 -0.75
N GLU A 53 1.56 -11.11 0.53
CA GLU A 53 0.62 -11.77 1.45
C GLU A 53 -0.63 -10.91 1.76
N ASP A 54 -0.51 -9.59 1.64
CA ASP A 54 -1.60 -8.64 1.93
C ASP A 54 -2.56 -8.43 0.74
N ALA A 55 -2.16 -8.82 -0.47
CA ALA A 55 -3.06 -8.81 -1.62
C ALA A 55 -4.03 -10.01 -1.58
N ALA A 56 -3.57 -11.17 -1.12
CA ALA A 56 -4.41 -12.36 -0.98
C ALA A 56 -5.49 -12.20 0.12
N ALA A 57 -5.19 -11.48 1.20
CA ALA A 57 -6.15 -11.26 2.29
C ALA A 57 -7.31 -10.33 1.92
N ALA A 58 -7.08 -9.41 0.98
CA ALA A 58 -8.12 -8.50 0.48
C ALA A 58 -9.01 -9.15 -0.59
N ASP A 59 -8.44 -9.99 -1.46
CA ASP A 59 -9.15 -10.73 -2.51
C ASP A 59 -10.09 -11.82 -1.95
N LEU A 60 -9.69 -12.47 -0.85
CA LEU A 60 -10.50 -13.53 -0.21
C LEU A 60 -11.82 -13.01 0.39
N LEU A 61 -11.96 -11.70 0.62
CA LEU A 61 -13.18 -11.08 1.15
C LEU A 61 -14.16 -10.65 0.05
N GLU A 62 -13.83 -10.86 -1.23
CA GLU A 62 -14.68 -10.55 -2.38
C GLU A 62 -15.39 -11.78 -2.99
N ALA A 63 -15.31 -12.96 -2.35
CA ALA A 63 -16.08 -14.12 -2.79
C ALA A 63 -17.59 -13.93 -2.49
N PRO A 64 -18.48 -14.15 -3.49
CA PRO A 64 -19.91 -13.82 -3.43
C PRO A 64 -20.74 -14.61 -2.42
#